data_AF-A0AAW1R7W5-F1
#
_entry.id   AF-A0AAW1R7W5-F1
#
_cell.length_a   1.000
_cell.length_b   1.000
_cell.length_c   1.000
_cell.angle_alpha   90.00
_cell.angle_beta   90.00
_cell.angle_gamma   90.00
#
_symmetry.space_group_name_H-M   'P 1'
#
loop_
_entity.id
_entity.type
_entity.pdbx_description
1 polymer ?
#
loop_
_entity_poly.entity_id
_entity_poly.type
_entity_poly.pdbx_seq_one_letter_code
_entity_poly.pdbx_strand_id
1 'polypeptide(L)'
;MEAKLKEKNKRAQKRFRDRQKSRLQESERQVSDLSARLNALLVDHNRLASRNSILEKVVALRQDSSTGTSIAPQDKGVPEPFIPGKPWNPAALLTISVRGQPFTLTAQQVRDMPVQEHAKLWKEYVDELGAQLLHTHGSKGATAVARVGQLVSELTRICACKAAYAPHHLQSLHMHTLDGSVQNVPGREVWSGILHTLHLTADQRKQLLDARQCYVDAMAHVVHTRQEIAAALQAAKSSGRSTHEVGVGFVRTHDLLQRLADNQREDQAASMQLMAAVWRHIWTPMQAAAALVQSFPWAPDVLEMLHALAAEEDGLSQGALPAAPAHIDHAPLAGSCQAGSGRGSSTSGRDEAPLGIIASFGA
;
A
#
# COMPACT_ATOMS: atom_id res chain seq x y z
N MET A 1 -10.19 42.87 74.55
CA MET A 1 -10.05 41.39 74.48
C MET A 1 -10.75 40.80 73.25
N GLU A 2 -11.93 41.32 72.89
CA GLU A 2 -12.75 40.89 71.74
C GLU A 2 -12.04 40.93 70.37
N ALA A 3 -11.26 41.98 70.08
CA ALA A 3 -10.54 42.11 68.81
C ALA A 3 -9.52 40.97 68.57
N LYS A 4 -8.81 40.55 69.63
CA LYS A 4 -7.88 39.39 69.57
C LYS A 4 -8.62 38.07 69.30
N LEU A 5 -9.88 37.95 69.76
CA LEU A 5 -10.70 36.75 69.55
C LEU A 5 -11.21 36.68 68.10
N LYS A 6 -11.70 37.81 67.56
CA LYS A 6 -12.13 37.93 66.15
C LYS A 6 -10.97 37.63 65.20
N GLU A 7 -9.77 38.12 65.49
CA GLU A 7 -8.60 37.85 64.66
C GLU A 7 -8.14 36.39 64.71
N LYS A 8 -8.16 35.75 65.90
CA LYS A 8 -7.91 34.30 66.02
C LYS A 8 -8.91 33.48 65.21
N ASN A 9 -10.20 33.84 65.26
CA ASN A 9 -11.24 33.14 64.52
C ASN A 9 -11.07 33.29 62.99
N LYS A 10 -10.74 34.51 62.53
CA LYS A 10 -10.43 34.77 61.11
C LYS A 10 -9.23 33.94 60.62
N ARG A 11 -8.17 33.84 61.42
CA ARG A 11 -6.99 32.99 61.10
C ARG A 11 -7.35 31.50 61.08
N ALA A 12 -8.16 31.04 62.03
CA ALA A 12 -8.62 29.65 62.09
C ALA A 12 -9.48 29.29 60.86
N GLN A 13 -10.42 30.16 60.48
CA GLN A 13 -11.29 29.96 59.32
C GLN A 13 -10.51 29.98 58.00
N LYS A 14 -9.50 30.86 57.88
CA LYS A 14 -8.59 30.86 56.72
C LYS A 14 -7.84 29.53 56.62
N ARG A 15 -7.21 29.07 57.71
CA ARG A 15 -6.52 27.77 57.75
C ARG A 15 -7.43 26.58 57.45
N PHE A 16 -8.70 26.65 57.84
CA PHE A 16 -9.68 25.60 57.52
C PHE A 16 -9.98 25.57 56.01
N ARG A 17 -10.26 26.73 55.40
CA ARG A 17 -10.48 26.84 53.95
C ARG A 17 -9.27 26.39 53.15
N ASP A 18 -8.06 26.79 53.57
CA ASP A 18 -6.82 26.39 52.90
C ASP A 18 -6.62 24.87 52.96
N ARG A 19 -6.94 24.22 54.10
CA ARG A 19 -6.90 22.74 54.22
C ARG A 19 -7.94 22.05 53.35
N GLN A 20 -9.17 22.57 53.28
CA GLN A 20 -10.19 22.01 52.39
C GLN A 20 -9.78 22.13 50.92
N LYS A 21 -9.23 23.29 50.52
CA LYS A 21 -8.74 23.52 49.16
C LYS A 21 -7.59 22.55 48.81
N SER A 22 -6.64 22.38 49.74
CA SER A 22 -5.52 21.45 49.54
C SER A 22 -6.00 20.00 49.40
N ARG A 23 -6.99 19.57 50.20
CA ARG A 23 -7.58 18.22 50.09
C ARG A 23 -8.29 17.99 48.77
N LEU A 24 -9.04 18.98 48.28
CA LEU A 24 -9.72 18.90 46.99
C LEU A 24 -8.71 18.77 45.84
N GLN A 25 -7.67 19.61 45.85
CA GLN A 25 -6.60 19.58 44.83
C GLN A 25 -5.83 18.26 44.87
N GLU A 26 -5.61 17.69 46.05
CA GLU A 26 -4.97 16.38 46.19
C GLU A 26 -5.85 15.26 45.65
N SER A 27 -7.17 15.27 45.91
CA SER A 27 -8.06 14.26 45.32
C SER A 27 -8.19 14.41 43.80
N GLU A 28 -8.23 15.64 43.28
CA GLU A 28 -8.25 15.89 41.82
C GLU A 28 -6.99 15.35 41.13
N ARG A 29 -5.81 15.53 41.74
CA ARG A 29 -4.56 14.94 41.25
C ARG A 29 -4.60 13.41 41.26
N GLN A 30 -5.09 12.81 42.35
CA GLN A 30 -5.22 11.35 42.43
C GLN A 30 -6.17 10.79 41.36
N VAL A 31 -7.29 11.45 41.10
CA VAL A 31 -8.23 11.05 40.03
C VAL A 31 -7.57 11.17 38.66
N SER A 32 -6.84 12.26 38.40
CA SER A 32 -6.10 12.45 37.14
C SER A 32 -5.04 11.36 36.94
N ASP A 33 -4.23 11.06 37.96
CA ASP A 33 -3.18 10.03 37.89
C ASP A 33 -3.76 8.63 37.70
N LEU A 34 -4.85 8.29 38.42
CA LEU A 34 -5.53 7.01 38.26
C LEU A 34 -6.17 6.87 36.89
N SER A 35 -6.77 7.94 36.35
CA SER A 35 -7.34 7.94 35.00
C SER A 35 -6.25 7.72 33.93
N ALA A 36 -5.10 8.37 34.07
CA ALA A 36 -3.96 8.16 33.19
C ALA A 36 -3.44 6.71 33.23
N ARG A 37 -3.33 6.11 34.43
CA ARG A 37 -2.95 4.71 34.60
C ARG A 37 -3.95 3.74 34.00
N LEU A 38 -5.25 4.00 34.16
CA LEU A 38 -6.32 3.16 33.60
C LEU A 38 -6.28 3.19 32.07
N ASN A 39 -6.11 4.38 31.47
CA ASN A 39 -5.95 4.52 30.01
C ASN A 39 -4.70 3.79 29.50
N ALA A 40 -3.56 3.90 30.19
CA ALA A 40 -2.35 3.15 29.84
C ALA A 40 -2.59 1.64 29.88
N LEU A 41 -3.24 1.14 30.94
CA LEU A 41 -3.58 -0.29 31.08
C LEU A 41 -4.56 -0.76 30.00
N LEU A 42 -5.53 0.06 29.59
CA LEU A 42 -6.45 -0.30 28.50
C LEU A 42 -5.73 -0.42 27.15
N VAL A 43 -4.79 0.48 26.86
CA VAL A 43 -3.95 0.41 25.66
C VAL A 43 -3.11 -0.87 25.66
N ASP A 44 -2.46 -1.17 26.79
CA ASP A 44 -1.67 -2.40 26.94
C ASP A 44 -2.53 -3.67 26.85
N HIS A 45 -3.71 -3.68 27.48
CA HIS A 45 -4.66 -4.78 27.41
C HIS A 45 -5.11 -5.03 25.97
N ASN A 46 -5.50 -3.99 25.22
CA ASN A 46 -5.91 -4.12 23.82
C ASN A 46 -4.76 -4.62 22.93
N ARG A 47 -3.53 -4.18 23.21
CA ARG A 47 -2.32 -4.66 22.53
C ARG A 47 -2.07 -6.15 22.80
N LEU A 48 -2.15 -6.59 24.05
CA LEU A 48 -1.97 -7.99 24.43
C LEU A 48 -3.10 -8.88 23.91
N ALA A 49 -4.35 -8.44 23.98
CA ALA A 49 -5.51 -9.14 23.43
C ALA A 49 -5.37 -9.34 21.91
N SER A 50 -4.94 -8.30 21.19
CA SER A 50 -4.65 -8.40 19.75
C SER A 50 -3.54 -9.40 19.45
N ARG A 51 -2.47 -9.41 20.25
CA ARG A 51 -1.35 -10.36 20.12
C ARG A 51 -1.79 -11.80 20.38
N ASN A 52 -2.55 -12.03 21.44
CA ASN A 52 -3.07 -13.37 21.76
C ASN A 52 -4.01 -13.87 20.67
N SER A 53 -4.89 -13.03 20.14
CA SER A 53 -5.77 -13.39 19.02
C SER A 53 -4.98 -13.83 17.77
N ILE A 54 -3.86 -13.17 17.46
CA ILE A 54 -2.98 -13.57 16.36
C ILE A 54 -2.31 -14.91 16.66
N LEU A 55 -1.78 -15.10 17.87
CA LEU A 55 -1.14 -16.36 18.26
C LEU A 55 -2.12 -17.53 18.23
N GLU A 56 -3.35 -17.35 18.71
CA GLU A 56 -4.42 -18.35 18.64
C GLU A 56 -4.72 -18.74 17.18
N LYS A 57 -4.80 -17.76 16.27
CA LYS A 57 -4.98 -18.03 14.83
C LYS A 57 -3.79 -18.79 14.22
N VAL A 58 -2.55 -18.43 14.59
CA VAL A 58 -1.33 -19.12 14.11
C VAL A 58 -1.28 -20.56 14.61
N VAL A 59 -1.70 -20.81 15.86
CA VAL A 59 -1.80 -22.16 16.42
C VAL A 59 -2.90 -22.96 15.71
N ALA A 60 -4.07 -22.37 15.47
CA ALA A 60 -5.16 -23.01 14.72
C ALA A 60 -4.70 -23.41 13.30
N LEU A 61 -4.04 -22.50 12.58
CA LEU A 61 -3.49 -22.79 11.24
C LEU A 61 -2.44 -23.91 11.24
N ARG A 62 -1.61 -24.00 12.28
CA ARG A 62 -0.66 -25.12 12.44
C ARG A 62 -1.35 -26.44 12.77
N GLN A 63 -2.41 -26.40 13.57
CA GLN A 63 -3.18 -27.60 13.92
C GLN A 63 -3.94 -28.16 12.72
N ASP A 64 -4.56 -27.29 11.91
CA ASP A 64 -5.21 -27.68 10.64
C ASP A 64 -4.22 -28.24 9.61
N SER A 65 -2.96 -27.80 9.66
CA SER A 65 -1.88 -28.33 8.82
C SER A 65 -1.34 -29.69 9.31
N SER A 66 -1.66 -30.11 10.54
CA SER A 66 -1.05 -31.29 11.18
C SER A 66 -1.89 -32.57 11.14
N THR A 67 -3.17 -32.49 10.77
CA THR A 67 -4.09 -33.64 10.66
C THR A 67 -4.23 -34.20 9.24
N GLY A 68 -3.53 -33.62 8.25
CA GLY A 68 -3.40 -34.20 6.92
C GLY A 68 -2.47 -35.41 6.91
N THR A 69 -3.05 -36.61 6.76
CA THR A 69 -2.40 -37.91 6.60
C THR A 69 -1.11 -37.82 5.77
N SER A 70 0.01 -38.07 6.44
CA SER A 70 1.35 -38.16 5.88
C SER A 70 1.49 -39.39 4.97
N ILE A 71 1.19 -39.21 3.68
CA ILE A 71 1.85 -39.97 2.62
C ILE A 71 3.19 -39.25 2.37
N ALA A 72 4.30 -39.94 2.60
CA ALA A 72 5.63 -39.39 2.35
C ALA A 72 5.91 -39.33 0.83
N PRO A 73 6.38 -38.19 0.31
CA PRO A 73 7.46 -38.16 -0.66
C PRO A 73 8.66 -37.45 -0.01
N GLN A 74 9.78 -38.14 0.18
CA GLN A 74 10.92 -38.16 -0.76
C GLN A 74 11.21 -36.78 -1.38
N ASP A 75 12.37 -36.25 -0.98
CA ASP A 75 13.04 -35.05 -1.51
C ASP A 75 12.33 -33.70 -1.28
N LYS A 76 12.17 -33.31 -0.02
CA LYS A 76 11.75 -31.95 0.35
C LYS A 76 12.89 -30.96 0.08
N GLY A 77 13.04 -30.56 -1.17
CA GLY A 77 13.93 -29.49 -1.59
C GLY A 77 13.75 -28.23 -0.74
N VAL A 78 14.83 -27.49 -0.53
CA VAL A 78 14.82 -26.21 0.18
C VAL A 78 13.76 -25.31 -0.47
N PRO A 79 12.78 -24.79 0.30
CA PRO A 79 11.74 -23.93 -0.26
C PRO A 79 12.36 -22.74 -1.00
N GLU A 80 11.94 -22.53 -2.25
CA GLU A 80 12.50 -21.48 -3.10
C GLU A 80 12.09 -20.09 -2.58
N PRO A 81 12.99 -19.10 -2.52
CA PRO A 81 12.60 -17.73 -2.19
C PRO A 81 11.77 -17.11 -3.31
N PHE A 82 10.78 -16.30 -2.95
CA PHE A 82 10.02 -15.53 -3.93
C PHE A 82 10.91 -14.47 -4.60
N ILE A 83 10.95 -14.50 -5.93
CA ILE A 83 11.70 -13.55 -6.76
C ILE A 83 10.71 -12.90 -7.74
N PRO A 84 10.52 -11.55 -7.68
CA PRO A 84 9.69 -10.84 -8.65
C PRO A 84 10.14 -11.12 -10.09
N GLY A 85 9.18 -11.44 -10.97
CA GLY A 85 9.43 -11.77 -12.38
C GLY A 85 9.64 -13.26 -12.68
N LYS A 86 9.79 -14.12 -11.67
CA LYS A 86 9.75 -15.58 -11.88
C LYS A 86 8.31 -16.09 -12.04
N PRO A 87 8.10 -17.26 -12.69
CA PRO A 87 6.80 -17.92 -12.75
C PRO A 87 6.20 -18.11 -11.35
N TRP A 88 4.87 -18.11 -11.28
CA TRP A 88 4.16 -18.28 -10.02
C TRP A 88 4.53 -19.59 -9.35
N ASN A 89 5.00 -19.48 -8.11
CA ASN A 89 5.17 -20.60 -7.21
C ASN A 89 4.45 -20.25 -5.90
N PRO A 90 3.28 -20.85 -5.61
CA PRO A 90 2.50 -20.54 -4.41
C PRO A 90 3.25 -20.88 -3.12
N ALA A 91 4.20 -21.81 -3.18
CA ALA A 91 5.03 -22.23 -2.05
C ALA A 91 6.30 -21.39 -1.88
N ALA A 92 6.58 -20.44 -2.78
CA ALA A 92 7.76 -19.59 -2.66
C ALA A 92 7.70 -18.74 -1.39
N LEU A 93 8.83 -18.61 -0.69
CA LEU A 93 8.89 -17.96 0.62
C LEU A 93 9.29 -16.48 0.53
N LEU A 94 8.56 -15.65 1.26
CA LEU A 94 8.89 -14.26 1.58
C LEU A 94 9.28 -14.20 3.06
N THR A 95 10.52 -13.85 3.34
CA THR A 95 10.98 -13.58 4.70
C THR A 95 10.69 -12.13 5.06
N ILE A 96 9.97 -11.93 6.16
CA ILE A 96 9.59 -10.64 6.73
C ILE A 96 10.24 -10.56 8.09
N SER A 97 10.87 -9.44 8.43
CA SER A 97 11.61 -9.32 9.67
C SER A 97 11.23 -8.13 10.54
N VAL A 98 10.02 -7.59 10.38
CA VAL A 98 9.53 -6.42 11.13
C VAL A 98 9.70 -6.60 12.65
N ARG A 99 10.14 -5.53 13.32
CA ARG A 99 10.47 -5.45 14.76
C ARG A 99 11.51 -6.46 15.23
N GLY A 100 12.43 -6.84 14.32
CA GLY A 100 13.53 -7.75 14.61
C GLY A 100 13.11 -9.20 14.83
N GLN A 101 11.88 -9.57 14.48
CA GLN A 101 11.36 -10.93 14.58
C GLN A 101 11.14 -11.49 13.18
N PRO A 102 12.06 -12.32 12.65
CA PRO A 102 11.89 -12.91 11.34
C PRO A 102 10.76 -13.94 11.35
N PHE A 103 9.84 -13.83 10.40
CA PHE A 103 8.85 -14.83 10.06
C PHE A 103 8.72 -14.97 8.55
N THR A 104 8.21 -16.10 8.09
CA THR A 104 8.10 -16.41 6.65
C THR A 104 6.63 -16.52 6.27
N LEU A 105 6.26 -15.88 5.16
CA LEU A 105 4.99 -16.10 4.47
C LEU A 105 5.24 -16.77 3.13
N THR A 106 4.37 -17.67 2.74
CA THR A 106 4.31 -18.17 1.37
C THR A 106 3.73 -17.10 0.44
N ALA A 107 4.05 -17.16 -0.85
CA ALA A 107 3.50 -16.26 -1.83
C ALA A 107 1.95 -16.36 -1.88
N GLN A 108 1.40 -17.57 -1.72
CA GLN A 108 -0.04 -17.78 -1.57
C GLN A 108 -0.63 -17.04 -0.36
N GLN A 109 0.02 -17.13 0.81
CA GLN A 109 -0.43 -16.39 2.01
C GLN A 109 -0.43 -14.88 1.78
N VAL A 110 0.57 -14.34 1.06
CA VAL A 110 0.63 -12.91 0.73
C VAL A 110 -0.47 -12.52 -0.26
N ARG A 111 -0.76 -13.37 -1.25
CA ARG A 111 -1.87 -13.17 -2.20
C ARG A 111 -3.21 -13.06 -1.47
N ASP A 112 -3.48 -14.05 -0.62
CA ASP A 112 -4.77 -14.22 0.06
C ASP A 112 -4.90 -13.33 1.32
N MET A 113 -3.83 -12.64 1.73
CA MET A 113 -3.84 -11.72 2.87
C MET A 113 -4.89 -10.60 2.67
N PRO A 114 -5.89 -10.49 3.58
CA PRO A 114 -6.90 -9.43 3.54
C PRO A 114 -6.29 -8.03 3.55
N VAL A 115 -6.98 -7.07 2.94
CA VAL A 115 -6.53 -5.66 2.86
C VAL A 115 -6.22 -5.08 4.24
N GLN A 116 -7.02 -5.39 5.26
CA GLN A 116 -6.82 -4.91 6.63
C GLN A 116 -5.58 -5.50 7.30
N GLU A 117 -5.27 -6.76 7.04
CA GLU A 117 -4.04 -7.40 7.55
C GLU A 117 -2.81 -6.83 6.85
N HIS A 118 -2.92 -6.58 5.55
CA HIS A 118 -1.85 -5.95 4.79
C HIS A 118 -1.59 -4.50 5.24
N ALA A 119 -2.64 -3.71 5.48
CA ALA A 119 -2.52 -2.35 5.98
C ALA A 119 -1.89 -2.30 7.39
N LYS A 120 -2.21 -3.26 8.26
CA LYS A 120 -1.54 -3.43 9.57
C LYS A 120 -0.05 -3.71 9.38
N LEU A 121 0.30 -4.70 8.55
CA LEU A 121 1.70 -5.03 8.27
C LEU A 121 2.47 -3.85 7.67
N TRP A 122 1.85 -3.13 6.72
CA TRP A 122 2.41 -1.91 6.14
C TRP A 122 2.71 -0.86 7.20
N LYS A 123 1.75 -0.61 8.11
CA LYS A 123 1.95 0.33 9.22
C LYS A 123 3.14 -0.08 10.09
N GLU A 124 3.28 -1.37 10.40
CA GLU A 124 4.43 -1.83 11.19
C GLU A 124 5.78 -1.61 10.48
N TYR A 125 5.81 -1.76 9.15
CA TYR A 125 6.97 -1.38 8.34
C TYR A 125 7.23 0.13 8.40
N VAL A 126 6.21 0.96 8.22
CA VAL A 126 6.32 2.43 8.28
C VAL A 126 6.83 2.89 9.64
N ASP A 127 6.26 2.37 10.73
CA ASP A 127 6.68 2.69 12.09
C ASP A 127 8.15 2.33 12.32
N GLU A 128 8.58 1.14 11.86
CA GLU A 128 9.98 0.72 11.99
C GLU A 128 10.92 1.53 11.08
N LEU A 129 10.54 1.79 9.83
CA LEU A 129 11.31 2.62 8.91
C LEU A 129 11.51 4.02 9.49
N GLY A 130 10.45 4.65 10.02
CA GLY A 130 10.53 5.94 10.70
C GLY A 130 11.51 5.92 11.87
N ALA A 131 11.46 4.87 12.70
CA ALA A 131 12.42 4.69 13.78
C ALA A 131 13.86 4.54 13.25
N GLN A 132 14.11 3.74 12.22
CA GLN A 132 15.46 3.54 11.67
C GLN A 132 16.01 4.80 11.00
N LEU A 133 15.17 5.57 10.31
CA LEU A 133 15.55 6.84 9.67
C LEU A 133 16.14 7.82 10.69
N LEU A 134 15.54 7.94 11.88
CA LEU A 134 16.08 8.80 12.97
C LEU A 134 17.47 8.37 13.46
N HIS A 135 17.80 7.08 13.36
CA HIS A 135 19.10 6.55 13.81
C HIS A 135 20.20 6.66 12.76
N THR A 136 19.89 7.05 11.52
CA THR A 136 20.88 7.11 10.43
C THR A 136 21.91 8.23 10.60
N HIS A 137 21.58 9.31 11.33
CA HIS A 137 22.48 10.42 11.60
C HIS A 137 23.40 10.21 12.83
N GLY A 138 23.35 9.05 13.49
CA GLY A 138 24.13 8.73 14.70
C GLY A 138 25.27 7.73 14.51
N SER A 139 25.96 7.38 15.60
CA SER A 139 27.05 6.38 15.62
C SER A 139 26.64 4.97 15.17
N LYS A 140 25.34 4.68 15.15
CA LYS A 140 24.74 3.43 14.64
C LYS A 140 24.30 3.53 13.17
N GLY A 141 24.70 4.58 12.46
CA GLY A 141 24.21 4.89 11.11
C GLY A 141 24.34 3.73 10.12
N ALA A 142 25.48 3.03 10.10
CA ALA A 142 25.70 1.92 9.17
C ALA A 142 24.71 0.76 9.38
N THR A 143 24.46 0.36 10.63
CA THR A 143 23.49 -0.69 10.95
C THR A 143 22.05 -0.28 10.64
N ALA A 144 21.71 1.00 10.88
CA ALA A 144 20.38 1.53 10.59
C ALA A 144 20.15 1.59 9.07
N VAL A 145 21.13 2.03 8.27
CA VAL A 145 21.04 2.07 6.80
C VAL A 145 20.87 0.67 6.22
N ALA A 146 21.64 -0.32 6.69
CA ALA A 146 21.47 -1.71 6.26
C ALA A 146 20.07 -2.23 6.59
N ARG A 147 19.55 -1.88 7.78
CA ARG A 147 18.21 -2.25 8.20
C ARG A 147 17.12 -1.61 7.35
N VAL A 148 17.25 -0.32 7.01
CA VAL A 148 16.33 0.37 6.09
C VAL A 148 16.30 -0.32 4.74
N GLY A 149 17.48 -0.66 4.18
CA GLY A 149 17.58 -1.39 2.92
C GLY A 149 16.87 -2.73 2.94
N GLN A 150 17.01 -3.49 4.04
CA GLN A 150 16.31 -4.74 4.24
C GLN A 150 14.78 -4.54 4.28
N LEU A 151 14.29 -3.61 5.10
CA LEU A 151 12.86 -3.36 5.28
C LEU A 151 12.18 -2.93 3.97
N VAL A 152 12.79 -2.01 3.22
CA VAL A 152 12.29 -1.59 1.90
C VAL A 152 12.28 -2.76 0.92
N SER A 153 13.34 -3.58 0.90
CA SER A 153 13.41 -4.76 0.02
C SER A 153 12.33 -5.80 0.34
N GLU A 154 12.04 -6.05 1.61
CA GLU A 154 10.98 -6.96 2.03
C GLU A 154 9.59 -6.42 1.64
N LEU A 155 9.31 -5.15 1.95
CA LEU A 155 8.03 -4.52 1.62
C LEU A 155 7.79 -4.47 0.11
N THR A 156 8.83 -4.16 -0.67
CA THR A 156 8.76 -4.17 -2.15
C THR A 156 8.45 -5.57 -2.68
N ARG A 157 8.98 -6.63 -2.06
CA ARG A 157 8.66 -8.02 -2.44
C ARG A 157 7.22 -8.40 -2.12
N ILE A 158 6.70 -7.97 -0.97
CA ILE A 158 5.28 -8.15 -0.61
C ILE A 158 4.39 -7.46 -1.64
N CYS A 159 4.71 -6.20 -1.98
CA CYS A 159 3.97 -5.43 -2.98
C CYS A 159 4.04 -6.08 -4.36
N ALA A 160 5.21 -6.52 -4.81
CA ALA A 160 5.38 -7.21 -6.08
C ALA A 160 4.58 -8.53 -6.12
N CYS A 161 4.55 -9.29 -5.03
CA CYS A 161 3.74 -10.50 -4.92
C CYS A 161 2.24 -10.19 -5.06
N LYS A 162 1.74 -9.17 -4.35
CA LYS A 162 0.33 -8.76 -4.49
C LYS A 162 0.04 -8.16 -5.87
N ALA A 163 0.94 -7.37 -6.44
CA ALA A 163 0.80 -6.79 -7.76
C ALA A 163 0.63 -7.89 -8.82
N ALA A 164 1.42 -8.96 -8.75
CA ALA A 164 1.38 -10.04 -9.72
C ALA A 164 0.11 -10.91 -9.62
N TYR A 165 -0.41 -11.16 -8.41
CA TYR A 165 -1.43 -12.20 -8.19
C TYR A 165 -2.75 -11.71 -7.58
N ALA A 166 -2.82 -10.47 -7.12
CA ALA A 166 -4.02 -9.83 -6.60
C ALA A 166 -4.02 -8.31 -6.88
N PRO A 167 -3.96 -7.88 -8.15
CA PRO A 167 -3.79 -6.46 -8.50
C PRO A 167 -4.91 -5.56 -7.96
N HIS A 168 -6.14 -6.07 -7.87
CA HIS A 168 -7.29 -5.37 -7.29
C HIS A 168 -7.07 -5.02 -5.80
N HIS A 169 -6.40 -5.89 -5.03
CA HIS A 169 -6.06 -5.60 -3.64
C HIS A 169 -5.05 -4.46 -3.55
N LEU A 170 -4.07 -4.41 -4.44
CA LEU A 170 -3.10 -3.32 -4.47
C LEU A 170 -3.74 -1.99 -4.88
N GLN A 171 -4.66 -2.01 -5.84
CA GLN A 171 -5.43 -0.82 -6.22
C GLN A 171 -6.28 -0.30 -5.04
N SER A 172 -6.90 -1.21 -4.28
CA SER A 172 -7.67 -0.85 -3.08
C SER A 172 -6.81 -0.15 -2.02
N LEU A 173 -5.53 -0.49 -1.87
CA LEU A 173 -4.62 0.20 -0.94
C LEU A 173 -4.30 1.63 -1.36
N HIS A 174 -4.25 1.91 -2.66
CA HIS A 174 -4.02 3.29 -3.13
C HIS A 174 -5.27 4.17 -2.97
N MET A 175 -6.46 3.56 -2.97
CA MET A 175 -7.73 4.27 -2.85
C MET A 175 -8.16 4.51 -1.39
N HIS A 176 -7.49 3.90 -0.41
CA HIS A 176 -7.89 3.94 0.99
C HIS A 176 -6.72 4.28 1.91
N THR A 177 -7.01 4.98 3.00
CA THR A 177 -6.06 5.14 4.10
C THR A 177 -5.75 3.80 4.75
N LEU A 178 -4.49 3.57 5.06
CA LEU A 178 -4.01 2.33 5.67
C LEU A 178 -4.30 2.25 7.18
N ASP A 179 -4.66 3.36 7.82
CA ASP A 179 -5.05 3.41 9.23
C ASP A 179 -6.58 3.35 9.44
N GLY A 180 -7.36 3.33 8.35
CA GLY A 180 -8.82 3.33 8.38
C GLY A 180 -9.46 4.70 8.66
N SER A 181 -8.68 5.78 8.67
CA SER A 181 -9.22 7.14 8.84
C SER A 181 -9.93 7.61 7.56
N VAL A 182 -11.07 8.29 7.68
CA VAL A 182 -11.72 8.88 6.50
C VAL A 182 -11.00 10.18 6.17
N GLN A 183 -10.09 10.13 5.20
CA GLN A 183 -9.38 11.30 4.68
C GLN A 183 -9.62 11.45 3.17
N ASN A 184 -9.52 12.69 2.68
CA ASN A 184 -9.54 12.96 1.24
C ASN A 184 -8.25 12.46 0.61
N VAL A 185 -8.35 11.93 -0.61
CA VAL A 185 -7.18 11.53 -1.41
C VAL A 185 -6.20 12.70 -1.50
N PRO A 186 -4.89 12.50 -1.26
CA PRO A 186 -3.91 13.57 -1.27
C PRO A 186 -3.87 14.26 -2.63
N GLY A 187 -3.87 15.60 -2.62
CA GLY A 187 -3.66 16.38 -3.83
C GLY A 187 -2.21 16.34 -4.31
N ARG A 188 -1.98 16.85 -5.53
CA ARG A 188 -0.66 16.90 -6.17
C ARG A 188 0.39 17.62 -5.32
N GLU A 189 -0.03 18.63 -4.55
CA GLU A 189 0.82 19.41 -3.66
C GLU A 189 1.47 18.56 -2.56
N VAL A 190 0.77 17.54 -2.05
CA VAL A 190 1.32 16.62 -1.04
C VAL A 190 2.43 15.79 -1.66
N TRP A 191 2.20 15.24 -2.85
CA TRP A 191 3.17 14.41 -3.57
C TRP A 191 4.40 15.20 -4.02
N SER A 192 4.22 16.44 -4.51
CA SER A 192 5.32 17.37 -4.78
C SER A 192 6.11 17.67 -3.51
N GLY A 193 5.45 17.94 -2.38
CA GLY A 193 6.12 18.17 -1.11
C GLY A 193 7.00 16.99 -0.70
N ILE A 194 6.50 15.76 -0.82
CA ILE A 194 7.29 14.54 -0.55
C ILE A 194 8.48 14.42 -1.51
N LEU A 195 8.30 14.65 -2.81
CA LEU A 195 9.42 14.59 -3.77
C LEU A 195 10.56 15.56 -3.44
N HIS A 196 10.25 16.75 -2.96
CA HIS A 196 11.24 17.73 -2.54
C HIS A 196 12.08 17.25 -1.35
N THR A 197 11.50 16.50 -0.42
CA THR A 197 12.24 15.95 0.73
C THR A 197 13.10 14.74 0.39
N LEU A 198 12.85 14.08 -0.75
CA LEU A 198 13.67 12.95 -1.21
C LEU A 198 15.05 13.40 -1.72
N HIS A 199 15.26 14.71 -1.92
CA HIS A 199 16.52 15.27 -2.42
C HIS A 199 17.05 14.54 -3.67
N LEU A 200 16.15 14.33 -4.63
CA LEU A 200 16.47 13.63 -5.88
C LEU A 200 17.58 14.37 -6.65
N THR A 201 18.56 13.62 -7.15
CA THR A 201 19.58 14.20 -8.03
C THR A 201 18.98 14.58 -9.38
N ALA A 202 19.64 15.46 -10.13
CA ALA A 202 19.20 15.82 -11.49
C ALA A 202 19.10 14.59 -12.41
N ASP A 203 20.03 13.64 -12.26
CA ASP A 203 20.00 12.39 -13.01
C ASP A 203 18.82 11.50 -12.61
N GLN A 204 18.54 11.35 -11.31
CA GLN A 204 17.35 10.63 -10.84
C GLN A 204 16.06 11.27 -11.35
N ARG A 205 15.94 12.61 -11.32
CA ARG A 205 14.77 13.32 -11.85
C ARG A 205 14.58 13.04 -13.34
N LYS A 206 15.66 13.08 -14.13
CA LYS A 206 15.63 12.69 -15.54
C LYS A 206 15.15 11.24 -15.73
N GLN A 207 15.75 10.28 -15.01
CA GLN A 207 15.35 8.87 -15.09
C GLN A 207 13.88 8.65 -14.72
N LEU A 208 13.36 9.37 -13.73
CA LEU A 208 11.94 9.33 -13.35
C LEU A 208 11.04 9.82 -14.47
N LEU A 209 11.41 10.91 -15.15
CA LEU A 209 10.65 11.46 -16.27
C LEU A 209 10.71 10.56 -17.50
N ASP A 210 11.86 9.96 -17.79
CA ASP A 210 12.02 8.97 -18.85
C ASP A 210 11.14 7.73 -18.57
N ALA A 211 11.17 7.20 -17.35
CA ALA A 211 10.33 6.09 -16.93
C ALA A 211 8.83 6.41 -17.02
N ARG A 212 8.45 7.64 -16.63
CA ARG A 212 7.08 8.15 -16.78
C ARG A 212 6.68 8.18 -18.25
N GLN A 213 7.52 8.72 -19.13
CA GLN A 213 7.22 8.81 -20.56
C GLN A 213 7.00 7.42 -21.17
N CYS A 214 7.89 6.47 -20.88
CA CYS A 214 7.72 5.08 -21.32
C CYS A 214 6.39 4.47 -20.85
N TYR A 215 6.00 4.71 -19.58
CA TYR A 215 4.72 4.24 -19.05
C TYR A 215 3.52 4.89 -19.77
N VAL A 216 3.54 6.21 -19.97
CA VAL A 216 2.45 6.93 -20.66
C VAL A 216 2.28 6.43 -22.09
N ASP A 217 3.38 6.21 -22.82
CA ASP A 217 3.34 5.69 -24.18
C ASP A 217 2.76 4.25 -24.23
N ALA A 218 3.18 3.40 -23.29
CA ALA A 218 2.62 2.05 -23.16
C ALA A 218 1.12 2.08 -22.84
N MET A 219 0.70 2.96 -21.93
CA MET A 219 -0.71 3.11 -21.56
C MET A 219 -1.56 3.69 -22.70
N ALA A 220 -1.02 4.59 -23.51
CA ALA A 220 -1.70 5.10 -24.70
C ALA A 220 -2.02 3.96 -25.68
N HIS A 221 -1.07 3.05 -25.90
CA HIS A 221 -1.29 1.84 -26.70
C HIS A 221 -2.37 0.94 -26.09
N VAL A 222 -2.27 0.63 -24.79
CA VAL A 222 -3.26 -0.21 -24.07
C VAL A 222 -4.67 0.37 -24.21
N VAL A 223 -4.85 1.67 -24.01
CA VAL A 223 -6.15 2.35 -24.11
C VAL A 223 -6.69 2.30 -25.53
N HIS A 224 -5.85 2.53 -26.54
CA HIS A 224 -6.26 2.45 -27.94
C HIS A 224 -6.77 1.05 -28.31
N THR A 225 -5.99 0.01 -28.00
CA THR A 225 -6.38 -1.40 -28.20
C THR A 225 -7.69 -1.73 -27.49
N ARG A 226 -7.90 -1.23 -26.27
CA ARG A 226 -9.14 -1.41 -25.51
C ARG A 226 -10.35 -0.77 -26.18
N GLN A 227 -10.19 0.42 -26.77
CA GLN A 227 -11.24 1.09 -27.53
C GLN A 227 -11.64 0.29 -28.78
N GLU A 228 -10.65 -0.26 -29.51
CA GLU A 228 -10.91 -1.12 -30.67
C GLU A 228 -11.68 -2.39 -30.29
N ILE A 229 -11.26 -3.07 -29.21
CA ILE A 229 -11.94 -4.26 -28.69
C ILE A 229 -13.38 -3.92 -28.29
N ALA A 230 -13.58 -2.80 -27.60
CA ALA A 230 -14.92 -2.35 -27.20
C ALA A 230 -15.82 -2.07 -28.42
N ALA A 231 -15.31 -1.38 -29.44
CA ALA A 231 -16.05 -1.14 -30.68
C ALA A 231 -16.42 -2.46 -31.40
N ALA A 232 -15.47 -3.40 -31.48
CA ALA A 232 -15.70 -4.71 -32.08
C ALA A 232 -16.73 -5.56 -31.32
N LEU A 233 -16.72 -5.51 -29.97
CA LEU A 233 -17.72 -6.18 -29.13
C LEU A 233 -19.12 -5.58 -29.36
N GLN A 234 -19.23 -4.25 -29.47
CA GLN A 234 -20.53 -3.62 -29.75
C GLN A 234 -21.04 -4.00 -31.15
N ALA A 235 -20.17 -4.04 -32.16
CA ALA A 235 -20.54 -4.50 -33.48
C ALA A 235 -21.03 -5.96 -33.47
N ALA A 236 -20.34 -6.84 -32.74
CA ALA A 236 -20.69 -8.27 -32.65
C ALA A 236 -22.07 -8.54 -32.00
N LYS A 237 -22.56 -7.65 -31.12
CA LYS A 237 -23.87 -7.80 -30.46
C LYS A 237 -25.08 -7.74 -31.41
N SER A 238 -24.91 -7.18 -32.61
CA SER A 238 -26.04 -6.74 -33.45
C SER A 238 -26.52 -7.74 -34.52
N SER A 239 -25.98 -8.97 -34.58
CA SER A 239 -25.99 -9.73 -35.84
C SER A 239 -26.29 -11.23 -35.70
N GLY A 240 -27.54 -11.62 -35.43
CA GLY A 240 -27.94 -13.01 -35.62
C GLY A 240 -29.45 -13.23 -35.66
N ARG A 241 -30.00 -13.58 -36.83
CA ARG A 241 -31.35 -14.14 -36.98
C ARG A 241 -31.32 -15.67 -37.10
N SER A 242 -30.20 -16.26 -37.51
CA SER A 242 -30.04 -17.71 -37.64
C SER A 242 -29.15 -18.32 -36.54
N THR A 243 -29.38 -19.60 -36.23
CA THR A 243 -28.57 -20.37 -35.25
C THR A 243 -27.08 -20.39 -35.61
N HIS A 244 -26.75 -20.44 -36.92
CA HIS A 244 -25.38 -20.40 -37.39
C HIS A 244 -24.72 -19.03 -37.12
N GLU A 245 -25.40 -17.93 -37.40
CA GLU A 245 -24.92 -16.57 -37.10
C GLU A 245 -24.67 -16.38 -35.60
N VAL A 246 -25.55 -16.93 -34.75
CA VAL A 246 -25.35 -16.93 -33.29
C VAL A 246 -24.08 -17.68 -32.91
N GLY A 247 -23.82 -18.85 -33.51
CA GLY A 247 -22.61 -19.63 -33.26
C GLY A 247 -21.33 -18.87 -33.62
N VAL A 248 -21.30 -18.25 -34.81
CA VAL A 248 -20.15 -17.42 -35.26
C VAL A 248 -19.97 -16.19 -34.35
N GLY A 249 -21.07 -15.54 -33.96
CA GLY A 249 -21.04 -14.41 -33.03
C GLY A 249 -20.48 -14.78 -31.66
N PHE A 250 -20.79 -15.98 -31.17
CA PHE A 250 -20.26 -16.48 -29.90
C PHE A 250 -18.74 -16.67 -29.94
N VAL A 251 -18.21 -17.35 -30.96
CA VAL A 251 -16.76 -17.56 -31.12
C VAL A 251 -16.02 -16.23 -31.21
N ARG A 252 -16.52 -15.30 -32.05
CA ARG A 252 -15.94 -13.97 -32.18
C ARG A 252 -15.94 -13.18 -30.87
N THR A 253 -17.04 -13.28 -30.11
CA THR A 253 -17.13 -12.61 -28.80
C THR A 253 -16.12 -13.21 -27.82
N HIS A 254 -15.95 -14.53 -27.82
CA HIS A 254 -14.95 -15.21 -26.99
C HIS A 254 -13.52 -14.75 -27.33
N ASP A 255 -13.16 -14.68 -28.60
CA ASP A 255 -11.84 -14.19 -29.04
C ASP A 255 -11.59 -12.74 -28.59
N LEU A 256 -12.62 -11.87 -28.67
CA LEU A 256 -12.53 -10.49 -28.20
C LEU A 256 -12.37 -10.40 -26.68
N LEU A 257 -13.02 -11.28 -25.91
CA LEU A 257 -12.84 -11.36 -24.47
C LEU A 257 -11.43 -11.83 -24.09
N GLN A 258 -10.87 -12.79 -24.85
CA GLN A 258 -9.48 -13.22 -24.66
C GLN A 258 -8.51 -12.06 -24.93
N ARG A 259 -8.69 -11.32 -26.03
CA ARG A 259 -7.90 -10.12 -26.33
C ARG A 259 -8.01 -9.05 -25.25
N LEU A 260 -9.19 -8.88 -24.65
CA LEU A 260 -9.38 -7.95 -23.52
C LEU A 260 -8.60 -8.39 -22.28
N ALA A 261 -8.58 -9.70 -21.99
CA ALA A 261 -7.79 -10.25 -20.89
C ALA A 261 -6.28 -10.04 -21.13
N ASP A 262 -5.80 -10.26 -22.36
CA ASP A 262 -4.41 -10.02 -22.73
C ASP A 262 -4.05 -8.52 -22.60
N ASN A 263 -4.91 -7.61 -23.09
CA ASN A 263 -4.74 -6.16 -22.92
C ASN A 263 -4.72 -5.72 -21.44
N GLN A 264 -5.49 -6.38 -20.57
CA GLN A 264 -5.44 -6.11 -19.13
C GLN A 264 -4.12 -6.57 -18.50
N ARG A 265 -3.52 -7.67 -18.99
CA ARG A 265 -2.19 -8.10 -18.54
C ARG A 265 -1.10 -7.12 -18.98
N GLU A 266 -1.21 -6.53 -20.17
CA GLU A 266 -0.30 -5.48 -20.65
C GLU A 266 -0.34 -4.23 -19.75
N ASP A 267 -1.53 -3.77 -19.38
CA ASP A 267 -1.76 -2.67 -18.43
C ASP A 267 -1.05 -2.92 -17.08
N GLN A 268 -1.29 -4.11 -16.52
CA GLN A 268 -0.66 -4.54 -15.27
C GLN A 268 0.86 -4.65 -15.41
N ALA A 269 1.36 -5.17 -16.53
CA ALA A 269 2.80 -5.28 -16.79
C ALA A 269 3.47 -3.91 -16.88
N ALA A 270 2.88 -2.95 -17.60
CA ALA A 270 3.38 -1.57 -17.68
C ALA A 270 3.44 -0.91 -16.29
N SER A 271 2.38 -1.08 -15.50
CA SER A 271 2.32 -0.56 -14.12
C SER A 271 3.38 -1.19 -13.21
N MET A 272 3.58 -2.51 -13.29
CA MET A 272 4.63 -3.20 -12.52
C MET A 272 6.04 -2.80 -12.96
N GLN A 273 6.27 -2.57 -14.25
CA GLN A 273 7.55 -2.09 -14.78
C GLN A 273 7.90 -0.70 -14.25
N LEU A 274 6.93 0.23 -14.26
CA LEU A 274 7.12 1.56 -13.68
C LEU A 274 7.49 1.49 -12.20
N MET A 275 6.71 0.72 -11.42
CA MET A 275 6.97 0.55 -10.00
C MET A 275 8.34 -0.11 -9.74
N ALA A 276 8.71 -1.13 -10.52
CA ALA A 276 10.02 -1.77 -10.40
C ALA A 276 11.15 -0.79 -10.70
N ALA A 277 11.05 0.00 -11.77
CA ALA A 277 12.03 1.03 -12.13
C ALA A 277 12.24 2.01 -10.96
N VAL A 278 11.16 2.58 -10.43
CA VAL A 278 11.24 3.57 -9.35
C VAL A 278 11.78 2.97 -8.06
N TRP A 279 11.17 1.90 -7.55
CA TRP A 279 11.47 1.36 -6.22
C TRP A 279 12.77 0.56 -6.13
N ARG A 280 13.24 -0.02 -7.24
CA ARG A 280 14.43 -0.90 -7.24
C ARG A 280 15.66 -0.30 -7.90
N HIS A 281 15.49 0.61 -8.85
CA HIS A 281 16.59 1.08 -9.70
C HIS A 281 16.87 2.57 -9.55
N ILE A 282 15.84 3.41 -9.49
CA ILE A 282 16.02 4.87 -9.47
C ILE A 282 16.19 5.39 -8.04
N TRP A 283 15.28 5.04 -7.13
CA TRP A 283 15.38 5.48 -5.74
C TRP A 283 16.40 4.66 -4.96
N THR A 284 17.16 5.35 -4.11
CA THR A 284 17.93 4.68 -3.07
C THR A 284 16.98 4.12 -2.01
N PRO A 285 17.39 3.08 -1.25
CA PRO A 285 16.54 2.56 -0.18
C PRO A 285 16.16 3.61 0.89
N MET A 286 17.03 4.61 1.11
CA MET A 286 16.76 5.72 2.02
C MET A 286 15.64 6.63 1.49
N GLN A 287 15.65 6.96 0.20
CA GLN A 287 14.60 7.75 -0.45
C GLN A 287 13.28 6.99 -0.46
N ALA A 288 13.30 5.70 -0.81
CA ALA A 288 12.13 4.83 -0.77
C ALA A 288 11.51 4.78 0.65
N ALA A 289 12.34 4.61 1.68
CA ALA A 289 11.89 4.65 3.07
C ALA A 289 11.28 6.00 3.47
N ALA A 290 11.91 7.11 3.07
CA ALA A 290 11.40 8.45 3.34
C ALA A 290 10.04 8.68 2.67
N ALA A 291 9.86 8.22 1.42
CA ALA A 291 8.59 8.28 0.71
C ALA A 291 7.49 7.48 1.42
N LEU A 292 7.79 6.25 1.86
CA LEU A 292 6.87 5.38 2.61
C LEU A 292 6.41 6.00 3.93
N VAL A 293 7.34 6.63 4.66
CA VAL A 293 7.06 7.24 5.96
C VAL A 293 6.25 8.52 5.81
N GLN A 294 6.60 9.37 4.83
CA GLN A 294 5.92 10.65 4.63
C GLN A 294 4.57 10.53 3.92
N SER A 295 4.34 9.47 3.15
CA SER A 295 3.03 9.24 2.51
C SER A 295 1.97 8.77 3.49
N PHE A 296 2.36 8.18 4.64
CA PHE A 296 1.42 7.61 5.60
C PHE A 296 0.44 8.69 6.12
N PRO A 297 -0.89 8.45 6.10
CA PRO A 297 -1.56 7.15 6.07
C PRO A 297 -1.85 6.56 4.68
N TRP A 298 -1.36 7.15 3.61
CA TRP A 298 -1.55 6.68 2.24
C TRP A 298 -0.37 5.81 1.77
N ALA A 299 -0.64 4.88 0.86
CA ALA A 299 0.42 4.27 0.06
C ALA A 299 1.00 5.34 -0.89
N PRO A 300 2.32 5.38 -1.13
CA PRO A 300 2.90 6.33 -2.08
C PRO A 300 2.33 6.14 -3.48
N ASP A 301 1.70 7.17 -4.02
CA ASP A 301 1.24 7.20 -5.40
C ASP A 301 2.39 7.67 -6.31
N VAL A 302 3.16 6.70 -6.82
CA VAL A 302 4.32 6.97 -7.67
C VAL A 302 3.90 7.70 -8.95
N LEU A 303 2.75 7.39 -9.54
CA LEU A 303 2.33 8.03 -10.78
C LEU A 303 1.99 9.51 -10.54
N GLU A 304 1.28 9.82 -9.45
CA GLU A 304 0.99 11.22 -9.09
C GLU A 304 2.24 11.99 -8.68
N MET A 305 3.22 11.35 -8.02
CA MET A 305 4.54 11.95 -7.81
C MET A 305 5.19 12.28 -9.15
N LEU A 306 5.23 11.36 -10.11
CA LEU A 306 5.81 11.60 -11.43
C LEU A 306 5.07 12.70 -12.21
N HIS A 307 3.74 12.80 -12.07
CA HIS A 307 2.95 13.92 -12.61
C HIS A 307 3.32 15.26 -11.98
N ALA A 308 3.53 15.30 -10.67
CA ALA A 308 4.00 16.50 -9.98
C ALA A 308 5.39 16.92 -10.47
N LEU A 309 6.31 15.96 -10.60
CA LEU A 309 7.67 16.21 -11.08
C LEU A 309 7.70 16.76 -12.51
N ALA A 310 6.89 16.19 -13.42
CA ALA A 310 6.80 16.68 -14.79
C ALA A 310 6.27 18.13 -14.86
N ALA A 311 5.25 18.44 -14.06
CA ALA A 311 4.69 19.79 -14.01
C ALA A 311 5.70 20.84 -13.48
N GLU A 312 6.59 20.46 -12.56
CA GLU A 312 7.67 21.33 -12.08
C GLU A 312 8.68 21.67 -13.20
N GLU A 313 9.10 20.68 -14.00
CA GLU A 313 10.04 20.88 -15.12
C GLU A 313 9.43 21.71 -16.26
N ASP A 314 8.15 21.49 -16.57
CA ASP A 314 7.44 22.27 -17.59
C ASP A 314 7.28 23.74 -17.15
N GLY A 315 6.96 23.98 -15.88
CA GLY A 315 6.86 25.32 -15.30
C GLY A 315 8.19 26.09 -15.29
N LEU A 316 9.30 25.40 -15.01
CA LEU A 316 10.65 25.96 -15.12
C LEU A 316 11.01 26.30 -16.57
N SER A 317 10.58 25.47 -17.53
CA SER A 317 10.80 25.69 -18.96
C SER A 317 9.99 26.86 -19.50
N GLN A 318 8.76 27.06 -19.02
CA GLN A 318 7.92 28.20 -19.39
C GLN A 318 8.39 29.54 -18.78
N GLY A 319 9.12 29.51 -17.66
CA GLY A 319 9.73 30.71 -17.06
C GLY A 319 10.99 31.23 -17.78
N ALA A 320 11.56 30.46 -18.72
CA ALA A 320 12.81 30.77 -19.41
C ALA A 320 12.66 31.14 -20.89
N LEU A 321 11.44 31.14 -21.45
CA LEU A 321 11.16 31.48 -22.86
C LEU A 321 9.92 32.39 -22.98
N PRO A 322 9.95 33.43 -23.85
CA PRO A 322 8.81 34.32 -24.03
C PRO A 322 7.63 33.56 -24.65
N ALA A 323 6.45 33.80 -24.07
CA ALA A 323 5.21 33.09 -24.33
C ALA A 323 4.85 32.92 -25.82
N ALA A 324 4.50 31.69 -26.18
CA ALA A 324 3.71 31.35 -27.38
C ALA A 324 2.33 30.81 -26.95
N PRO A 325 1.26 31.02 -27.73
CA PRO A 325 -0.11 30.95 -27.24
C PRO A 325 -0.66 29.51 -27.14
N ALA A 326 -1.45 29.29 -26.09
CA ALA A 326 -2.11 28.05 -25.70
C ALA A 326 -3.38 27.75 -26.51
N HIS A 327 -3.67 26.47 -26.76
CA HIS A 327 -4.95 25.78 -26.51
C HIS A 327 -5.02 24.41 -27.21
N ILE A 328 -5.22 23.33 -26.44
CA ILE A 328 -6.01 22.16 -26.88
C ILE A 328 -6.84 21.71 -25.68
N ASP A 329 -8.16 21.78 -25.83
CA ASP A 329 -9.16 21.35 -24.84
C ASP A 329 -9.24 19.81 -24.79
N HIS A 330 -9.09 19.23 -23.60
CA HIS A 330 -9.45 17.84 -23.34
C HIS A 330 -10.86 17.76 -22.75
N ALA A 331 -11.79 17.15 -23.49
CA ALA A 331 -13.14 16.84 -23.03
C ALA A 331 -13.14 15.63 -22.07
N PRO A 332 -14.00 15.61 -21.03
CA PRO A 332 -14.07 14.50 -20.08
C PRO A 332 -14.91 13.34 -20.62
N LEU A 333 -14.31 12.15 -20.70
CA LEU A 333 -15.05 10.89 -20.93
C LEU A 333 -15.70 10.44 -19.61
N ALA A 334 -16.90 10.96 -19.35
CA ALA A 334 -17.81 10.41 -18.34
C ALA A 334 -18.54 9.18 -18.91
N GLY A 335 -18.13 7.99 -18.50
CA GLY A 335 -18.80 6.72 -18.81
C GLY A 335 -19.13 5.95 -17.53
N SER A 336 -20.17 6.39 -16.83
CA SER A 336 -20.72 5.71 -15.66
C SER A 336 -21.41 4.40 -16.08
N CYS A 337 -20.77 3.26 -15.83
CA CYS A 337 -21.44 1.96 -15.87
C CYS A 337 -22.11 1.71 -14.51
N GLN A 338 -23.41 1.98 -14.40
CA GLN A 338 -24.22 1.48 -13.29
C GLN A 338 -24.30 -0.05 -13.38
N ALA A 339 -23.71 -0.74 -12.39
CA ALA A 339 -23.81 -2.17 -12.24
C ALA A 339 -25.19 -2.55 -11.68
N GLY A 340 -26.01 -3.20 -12.52
CA GLY A 340 -27.22 -3.88 -12.11
C GLY A 340 -26.89 -5.10 -11.26
N SER A 341 -27.50 -5.17 -10.08
CA SER A 341 -27.48 -6.32 -9.17
C SER A 341 -28.15 -7.53 -9.84
N GLY A 342 -27.35 -8.48 -10.32
CA GLY A 342 -27.80 -9.81 -10.74
C GLY A 342 -27.08 -10.89 -9.92
N ARG A 343 -27.76 -11.45 -8.92
CA ARG A 343 -27.31 -12.65 -8.19
C ARG A 343 -27.32 -13.84 -9.14
N GLY A 344 -26.14 -14.39 -9.42
CA GLY A 344 -25.96 -15.68 -10.07
C GLY A 344 -24.84 -16.44 -9.39
N SER A 345 -25.20 -17.40 -8.54
CA SER A 345 -24.29 -18.38 -7.94
C SER A 345 -23.83 -19.38 -9.00
N SER A 346 -22.53 -19.50 -9.23
CA SER A 346 -21.96 -20.65 -9.95
C SER A 346 -20.52 -20.86 -9.50
N THR A 347 -20.33 -21.96 -8.79
CA THR A 347 -19.05 -22.58 -8.44
C THR A 347 -18.44 -23.23 -9.68
N SER A 348 -17.24 -22.83 -10.08
CA SER A 348 -16.36 -23.64 -10.93
C SER A 348 -14.93 -23.20 -10.69
N GLY A 349 -14.16 -24.05 -10.02
CA GLY A 349 -12.71 -23.95 -9.98
C GLY A 349 -12.15 -24.33 -11.34
N ARG A 350 -11.34 -23.44 -11.91
CA ARG A 350 -10.40 -23.76 -12.98
C ARG A 350 -9.02 -23.31 -12.53
N ASP A 351 -8.12 -24.28 -12.48
CA ASP A 351 -6.68 -24.05 -12.41
C ASP A 351 -6.24 -23.34 -13.69
N GLU A 352 -5.93 -22.05 -13.60
CA GLU A 352 -5.19 -21.34 -14.64
C GLU A 352 -3.70 -21.67 -14.49
N ALA A 353 -3.10 -22.19 -15.56
CA ALA A 353 -1.66 -22.44 -15.65
C ALA A 353 -0.89 -21.11 -15.76
N PRO A 354 0.24 -20.92 -15.05
CA PRO A 354 1.06 -19.73 -15.19
C PRO A 354 1.97 -19.87 -16.42
N LEU A 355 1.71 -19.06 -17.44
CA LEU A 355 2.65 -18.87 -18.56
C LEU A 355 3.56 -17.67 -18.23
N GLY A 356 4.86 -17.96 -18.10
CA GLY A 356 5.88 -16.99 -17.73
C GLY A 356 6.19 -16.01 -18.87
N ILE A 357 6.13 -14.72 -18.57
CA ILE A 357 6.71 -13.66 -19.40
C ILE A 357 8.06 -13.30 -18.76
N ILE A 358 9.15 -13.70 -19.43
CA ILE A 358 10.52 -13.30 -19.09
C ILE A 358 10.78 -11.97 -19.78
N ALA A 359 10.71 -10.86 -19.03
CA ALA A 359 11.39 -9.63 -19.41
C ALA A 359 12.77 -9.64 -18.74
N SER A 360 13.79 -10.08 -19.48
CA SER A 360 15.18 -9.98 -19.08
C SER A 360 15.70 -8.61 -19.50
N PHE A 361 15.96 -7.73 -18.53
CA PHE A 361 16.82 -6.57 -18.72
C PHE A 361 18.04 -6.75 -17.81
N GLY A 362 19.22 -6.54 -18.40
CA GLY A 362 20.53 -6.82 -17.84
C GLY A 362 20.78 -6.13 -16.51
N ALA A 363 21.60 -6.81 -15.70
CA ALA A 363 22.14 -6.32 -14.44
C ALA A 363 23.11 -5.15 -14.62
#